data_AF-A0A535MQK0-F1
#
_entry.id   AF-A0A535MQK0-F1
#
_cell.length_a   1.000
_cell.length_b   1.000
_cell.length_c   1.000
_cell.angle_alpha   90.00
_cell.angle_beta   90.00
_cell.angle_gamma   90.00
#
_symmetry.space_group_name_H-M   'P 1'
#
loop_
_entity.id
_entity.type
_entity.pdbx_description
1 polymer ?
#
loop_
_entity_poly.entity_id
_entity_poly.type
_entity_poly.pdbx_seq_one_letter_code
_entity_poly.pdbx_strand_id
1 'polypeptide(L)'
;MRAAVFLTTFLASTVEVIEMVIIVVGVGATRGWRSTIVGSAGGFAVLAVLVVGLGAALVAIPIGILRLVIGTLLLAFGIQWYRKGVMRVAARGFAGVAGIPVTEEAEWAGAGMDWTAFALAFKGVLLEGLEIAIIVVSFGVAAKELGLAAVGGISALVLIGGIGLALRGPVTRIPRSVLQLIVGVMLTTFGSFWALEGLGVNWPAGDGAIPGLLVWYLGTALLYITLERRRLLGFQARA
;
A
#
# COMPACT_ATOMS: atom_id res chain seq x y z
N MET A 1 -1.74 -0.96 22.06
CA MET A 1 -2.01 -2.01 21.04
C MET A 1 -3.15 -1.61 20.09
N ARG A 2 -4.38 -1.35 20.56
CA ARG A 2 -5.53 -0.96 19.71
C ARG A 2 -5.30 0.26 18.80
N ALA A 3 -4.75 1.34 19.33
CA ALA A 3 -4.42 2.53 18.54
C ALA A 3 -3.34 2.27 17.47
N ALA A 4 -2.40 1.35 17.76
CA ALA A 4 -1.37 0.97 16.79
C ALA A 4 -1.99 0.21 15.61
N VAL A 5 -2.89 -0.74 15.85
CA VAL A 5 -3.59 -1.50 14.78
C VAL A 5 -4.38 -0.57 13.87
N PHE A 6 -5.14 0.36 14.45
CA PHE A 6 -5.87 1.35 13.67
C PHE A 6 -4.89 2.19 12.83
N LEU A 7 -3.88 2.79 13.46
CA LEU A 7 -2.95 3.70 12.78
C LEU A 7 -2.15 2.98 11.68
N THR A 8 -1.70 1.75 11.93
CA THR A 8 -0.91 0.98 10.96
C THR A 8 -1.75 0.58 9.77
N THR A 9 -2.97 0.09 10.02
CA THR A 9 -3.89 -0.31 8.96
C THR A 9 -4.38 0.91 8.17
N PHE A 10 -4.66 2.04 8.83
CA PHE A 10 -5.04 3.29 8.20
C PHE A 10 -3.92 3.84 7.32
N LEU A 11 -2.69 3.96 7.83
CA LEU A 11 -1.55 4.50 7.09
C LEU A 11 -1.12 3.60 5.93
N ALA A 12 -1.13 2.28 6.13
CA ALA A 12 -0.84 1.33 5.06
C ALA A 12 -1.92 1.39 3.98
N SER A 13 -3.20 1.35 4.36
CA SER A 13 -4.32 1.44 3.41
C SER A 13 -4.38 2.81 2.72
N THR A 14 -3.90 3.88 3.34
CA THR A 14 -3.83 5.22 2.72
C THR A 14 -3.01 5.19 1.43
N VAL A 15 -1.96 4.37 1.37
CA VAL A 15 -1.09 4.28 0.20
C VAL A 15 -1.82 3.64 -0.96
N GLU A 16 -2.45 2.50 -0.72
CA GLU A 16 -3.25 1.79 -1.72
C GLU A 16 -4.45 2.64 -2.18
N VAL A 17 -5.07 3.39 -1.28
CA VAL A 17 -6.15 4.32 -1.62
C VAL A 17 -5.64 5.46 -2.51
N ILE A 18 -4.43 5.98 -2.26
CA ILE A 18 -3.81 6.99 -3.12
C ILE A 18 -3.53 6.41 -4.51
N GLU A 19 -2.94 5.21 -4.62
CA GLU A 19 -2.66 4.57 -5.90
C GLU A 19 -3.96 4.28 -6.66
N MET A 20 -5.00 3.79 -5.98
CA MET A 20 -6.35 3.61 -6.51
C MET A 20 -6.94 4.92 -7.05
N VAL A 21 -6.89 6.01 -6.27
CA VAL A 21 -7.38 7.32 -6.71
C VAL A 21 -6.62 7.81 -7.93
N ILE A 22 -5.28 7.68 -7.96
CA ILE A 22 -4.47 8.13 -9.09
C ILE A 22 -4.87 7.38 -10.37
N ILE A 23 -5.10 6.06 -10.29
CA ILE A 23 -5.57 5.27 -11.44
C ILE A 23 -6.94 5.77 -11.89
N VAL A 24 -7.92 5.82 -10.98
CA VAL A 24 -9.30 6.20 -11.33
C VAL A 24 -9.37 7.63 -11.90
N VAL A 25 -8.68 8.60 -11.27
CA VAL A 25 -8.64 9.98 -11.75
C VAL A 25 -7.87 10.09 -13.06
N GLY A 26 -6.75 9.38 -13.20
CA GLY A 26 -5.94 9.37 -14.42
C GLY A 26 -6.73 8.84 -15.61
N VAL A 27 -7.37 7.68 -15.48
CA VAL A 27 -8.20 7.07 -16.53
C VAL A 27 -9.44 7.92 -16.82
N GLY A 28 -10.09 8.46 -15.78
CA GLY A 28 -11.25 9.34 -15.93
C GLY A 28 -10.93 10.62 -16.68
N ALA A 29 -9.74 11.19 -16.46
CA ALA A 29 -9.28 12.40 -17.12
C ALA A 29 -8.88 12.18 -18.60
N THR A 30 -8.28 11.04 -18.93
CA THR A 30 -7.76 10.79 -20.30
C THR A 30 -8.72 10.03 -21.21
N ARG A 31 -9.57 9.16 -20.64
CA ARG A 31 -10.45 8.25 -21.41
C ARG A 31 -11.94 8.41 -21.09
N GLY A 32 -12.28 9.33 -20.19
CA GLY A 32 -13.65 9.70 -19.87
C GLY A 32 -14.23 9.02 -18.62
N TRP A 33 -15.08 9.76 -17.92
CA TRP A 33 -15.58 9.40 -16.59
C TRP A 33 -16.65 8.33 -16.59
N ARG A 34 -17.45 8.21 -17.67
CA ARG A 34 -18.57 7.25 -17.72
C ARG A 34 -18.08 5.80 -17.57
N SER A 35 -17.20 5.36 -18.47
CA SER A 35 -16.63 4.01 -18.44
C SER A 35 -15.77 3.76 -17.21
N THR A 36 -15.03 4.78 -16.77
CA THR A 36 -14.17 4.72 -15.58
C THR A 36 -14.98 4.46 -14.31
N ILE A 37 -16.08 5.21 -14.08
CA ILE A 37 -16.94 5.03 -12.90
C ILE A 37 -17.58 3.65 -12.91
N VAL A 38 -18.07 3.19 -14.07
CA VAL A 38 -18.67 1.85 -14.20
C VAL A 38 -17.63 0.76 -13.93
N GLY A 39 -16.40 0.93 -14.41
CA GLY A 39 -15.27 0.04 -14.11
C GLY A 39 -14.93 0.00 -12.63
N SER A 40 -14.76 1.16 -12.00
CA SER A 40 -14.50 1.27 -10.56
C SER A 40 -15.61 0.65 -9.71
N ALA A 41 -16.88 0.92 -10.03
CA ALA A 41 -18.02 0.34 -9.33
C ALA A 41 -18.05 -1.18 -9.46
N GLY A 42 -17.78 -1.71 -10.66
CA GLY A 42 -17.62 -3.16 -10.88
C GLY A 42 -16.49 -3.77 -10.05
N GLY A 43 -15.35 -3.07 -9.98
CA GLY A 43 -14.19 -3.50 -9.18
C GLY A 43 -14.53 -3.60 -7.70
N PHE A 44 -15.16 -2.58 -7.13
CA PHE A 44 -15.62 -2.60 -5.74
C PHE A 44 -16.66 -3.68 -5.46
N ALA A 45 -17.59 -3.92 -6.40
CA ALA A 45 -18.61 -4.97 -6.23
C ALA A 45 -17.97 -6.36 -6.16
N VAL A 46 -17.05 -6.67 -7.06
CA VAL A 46 -16.31 -7.95 -7.04
C VAL A 46 -15.44 -8.06 -5.79
N LEU A 47 -14.74 -6.98 -5.42
CA LEU A 47 -13.93 -6.94 -4.22
C LEU A 47 -14.77 -7.24 -2.97
N ALA A 48 -15.95 -6.65 -2.84
CA ALA A 48 -16.84 -6.90 -1.70
C ALA A 48 -17.21 -8.40 -1.59
N VAL A 49 -17.54 -9.05 -2.71
CA VAL A 49 -17.82 -10.49 -2.76
C VAL A 49 -16.60 -11.30 -2.32
N LEU A 50 -15.41 -10.96 -2.83
CA LEU A 50 -14.16 -11.64 -2.47
C LEU A 50 -13.82 -11.48 -0.99
N VAL A 51 -13.91 -10.27 -0.43
CA VAL A 51 -13.60 -9.99 0.97
C VAL A 51 -14.56 -10.75 1.90
N VAL A 52 -15.86 -10.77 1.60
CA VAL A 52 -16.84 -11.52 2.39
C VAL A 52 -16.57 -13.03 2.31
N GLY A 53 -16.28 -13.56 1.12
CA GLY A 53 -15.99 -14.99 0.91
C GLY A 53 -14.68 -15.45 1.56
N LEU A 54 -13.58 -14.71 1.34
CA LEU A 54 -12.26 -15.01 1.90
C LEU A 54 -12.19 -14.76 3.41
N GLY A 55 -12.88 -13.72 3.90
CA GLY A 55 -12.92 -13.40 5.33
C GLY A 55 -13.49 -14.54 6.17
N ALA A 56 -14.53 -15.22 5.69
CA ALA A 56 -15.09 -16.40 6.35
C ALA A 56 -14.11 -17.59 6.38
N ALA A 57 -13.31 -17.78 5.33
CA ALA A 57 -12.34 -18.88 5.23
C ALA A 57 -11.11 -18.67 6.14
N LEU A 58 -10.70 -17.42 6.36
CA LEU A 58 -9.49 -17.08 7.13
C LEU A 58 -9.61 -17.36 8.63
N VAL A 59 -10.82 -17.41 9.19
CA VAL A 59 -11.04 -17.71 10.62
C VAL A 59 -10.67 -19.16 10.97
N ALA A 60 -10.66 -20.07 9.99
CA ALA A 60 -10.33 -21.48 10.19
C ALA A 60 -8.81 -21.76 10.26
N ILE A 61 -7.95 -20.79 9.93
CA ILE A 61 -6.51 -20.99 9.82
C ILE A 61 -5.80 -20.70 11.15
N PRO A 62 -4.92 -21.60 11.64
CA PRO A 62 -4.13 -21.35 12.84
C PRO A 62 -3.28 -20.09 12.73
N ILE A 63 -3.33 -19.25 13.77
CA ILE A 63 -2.68 -17.92 13.78
C ILE A 63 -1.16 -17.97 13.55
N GLY A 64 -0.49 -19.05 13.95
CA GLY A 64 0.96 -19.22 13.74
C GLY A 64 1.32 -19.35 12.26
N ILE A 65 0.57 -20.17 11.52
CA ILE A 65 0.76 -20.35 10.06
C ILE A 65 0.47 -19.03 9.35
N LEU A 66 -0.60 -18.34 9.76
CA LEU A 66 -0.96 -17.06 9.18
C LEU A 66 0.12 -15.99 9.43
N ARG A 67 0.66 -15.89 10.66
CA ARG A 67 1.77 -14.99 10.98
C ARG A 67 3.01 -15.27 10.15
N LEU A 68 3.35 -16.55 9.94
CA LEU A 68 4.49 -16.92 9.12
C LEU A 68 4.29 -16.50 7.66
N VAL A 69 3.20 -16.93 7.04
CA VAL A 69 2.93 -16.65 5.61
C VAL A 69 2.82 -15.16 5.36
N ILE A 70 2.00 -14.46 6.16
CA ILE A 70 1.81 -13.02 6.01
C ILE A 70 3.09 -12.27 6.37
N GLY A 71 3.76 -12.62 7.46
CA GLY A 71 5.02 -12.00 7.86
C GLY A 71 6.09 -12.12 6.78
N THR A 72 6.24 -13.29 6.16
CA THR A 72 7.17 -13.50 5.05
C THR A 72 6.78 -12.69 3.81
N LEU A 73 5.50 -12.63 3.46
CA LEU A 73 5.03 -11.82 2.33
C LEU A 73 5.27 -10.33 2.57
N LEU A 74 4.87 -9.81 3.73
CA LEU A 74 5.10 -8.42 4.14
C LEU A 74 6.60 -8.09 4.12
N LEU A 75 7.45 -9.01 4.59
CA LEU A 75 8.90 -8.81 4.57
C LEU A 75 9.46 -8.79 3.14
N ALA A 76 9.02 -9.71 2.28
CA ALA A 76 9.47 -9.81 0.90
C ALA A 76 9.05 -8.58 0.07
N PHE A 77 7.81 -8.11 0.19
CA PHE A 77 7.36 -6.89 -0.47
C PHE A 77 7.97 -5.65 0.17
N GLY A 78 8.00 -5.62 1.51
CA GLY A 78 8.54 -4.54 2.31
C GLY A 78 9.99 -4.25 1.97
N ILE A 79 10.84 -5.26 1.84
CA ILE A 79 12.26 -5.05 1.54
C ILE A 79 12.48 -4.51 0.12
N GLN A 80 11.64 -4.89 -0.86
CA GLN A 80 11.69 -4.33 -2.20
C GLN A 80 11.28 -2.85 -2.21
N TRP A 81 10.22 -2.51 -1.49
CA TRP A 81 9.72 -1.15 -1.38
C TRP A 81 10.67 -0.26 -0.58
N TYR A 82 11.21 -0.79 0.51
CA TYR A 82 12.23 -0.15 1.34
C TYR A 82 13.45 0.22 0.49
N ARG A 83 14.00 -0.74 -0.27
CA ARG A 83 15.12 -0.49 -1.17
C ARG A 83 14.78 0.60 -2.20
N LYS A 84 13.64 0.48 -2.88
CA LYS A 84 13.22 1.46 -3.90
C LYS A 84 12.94 2.85 -3.30
N GLY A 85 12.42 2.92 -2.08
CA GLY A 85 12.16 4.16 -1.34
C GLY A 85 13.46 4.86 -0.96
N VAL A 86 14.39 4.13 -0.33
CA VAL A 86 15.75 4.59 0.01
C VAL A 86 16.45 5.17 -1.22
N MET A 87 16.52 4.41 -2.32
CA MET A 87 17.18 4.86 -3.55
C MET A 87 16.54 6.13 -4.14
N ARG A 88 15.20 6.19 -4.18
CA ARG A 88 14.52 7.35 -4.77
C ARG A 88 14.60 8.60 -3.90
N VAL A 89 14.54 8.47 -2.57
CA VAL A 89 14.73 9.59 -1.64
C VAL A 89 16.19 10.05 -1.62
N ALA A 90 17.15 9.14 -1.79
CA ALA A 90 18.55 9.49 -1.97
C ALA A 90 18.76 10.32 -3.24
N ALA A 91 18.19 9.88 -4.37
CA ALA A 91 18.37 10.52 -5.66
C ALA A 91 17.60 11.85 -5.84
N ARG A 92 16.35 11.93 -5.35
CA ARG A 92 15.41 13.04 -5.64
C ARG A 92 15.00 13.85 -4.41
N GLY A 93 15.54 13.52 -3.24
CA GLY A 93 15.13 14.13 -1.98
C GLY A 93 13.77 13.65 -1.47
N PHE A 94 13.40 14.12 -0.28
CA PHE A 94 12.09 13.83 0.32
C PHE A 94 10.93 14.55 -0.39
N ALA A 95 11.22 15.52 -1.26
CA ALA A 95 10.21 16.18 -2.09
C ALA A 95 9.84 15.38 -3.36
N GLY A 96 10.63 14.36 -3.74
CA GLY A 96 10.32 13.46 -4.86
C GLY A 96 10.19 14.12 -6.24
N VAL A 97 9.75 13.33 -7.23
CA VAL A 97 9.19 13.82 -8.51
C VAL A 97 7.69 13.54 -8.44
N ALA A 98 6.89 14.58 -8.64
CA ALA A 98 5.44 14.48 -8.73
C ALA A 98 5.04 13.70 -10.00
N GLY A 99 4.05 12.82 -9.88
CA GLY A 99 3.37 12.24 -11.03
C GLY A 99 3.87 10.88 -11.51
N ILE A 100 2.89 10.03 -11.85
CA ILE A 100 3.05 8.92 -12.80
C ILE A 100 3.18 9.56 -14.19
N PRO A 101 4.12 9.14 -15.06
CA PRO A 101 3.95 9.36 -16.48
C PRO A 101 2.75 8.50 -16.88
N VAL A 102 1.56 9.10 -16.89
CA VAL A 102 0.40 8.49 -17.52
C VAL A 102 0.86 8.23 -18.94
N THR A 103 1.02 6.96 -19.30
CA THR A 103 1.28 6.56 -20.68
C THR A 103 0.27 7.31 -21.52
N GLU A 104 0.77 8.09 -22.48
CA GLU A 104 -0.02 8.82 -23.47
C GLU A 104 -0.74 7.81 -24.37
N GLU A 105 -1.68 7.06 -23.81
CA GLU A 105 -2.59 6.24 -24.56
C GLU A 105 -3.72 7.14 -25.04
N ALA A 106 -3.75 7.36 -26.35
CA ALA A 106 -4.59 8.31 -27.07
C ALA A 106 -6.01 8.43 -26.51
N GLU A 107 -6.49 9.68 -26.40
CA GLU A 107 -7.86 10.03 -26.03
C GLU A 107 -8.86 9.21 -26.85
N TRP A 108 -9.84 8.61 -26.19
CA TRP A 108 -10.88 7.85 -26.86
C TRP A 108 -11.92 8.79 -27.49
N ALA A 109 -11.95 8.85 -28.82
CA ALA A 109 -12.89 9.67 -29.60
C ALA A 109 -14.16 8.93 -30.06
N GLY A 110 -14.35 7.66 -29.67
CA GLY A 110 -15.46 6.82 -30.12
C GLY A 110 -16.76 7.05 -29.34
N ALA A 111 -17.91 6.94 -30.01
CA ALA A 111 -19.22 6.94 -29.36
C ALA A 111 -19.47 5.59 -28.64
N GLY A 112 -19.73 5.62 -27.33
CA GLY A 112 -20.09 4.42 -26.55
C GLY A 112 -19.24 4.19 -25.29
N MET A 113 -19.28 2.97 -24.77
CA MET A 113 -18.46 2.55 -23.63
C MET A 113 -17.02 2.30 -24.07
N ASP A 114 -16.07 3.01 -23.48
CA ASP A 114 -14.64 2.69 -23.60
C ASP A 114 -14.33 1.50 -22.66
N TRP A 115 -14.28 0.30 -23.23
CA TRP A 115 -13.95 -0.93 -22.51
C TRP A 115 -12.53 -0.96 -21.95
N THR A 116 -11.59 -0.21 -22.54
CA THR A 116 -10.23 -0.08 -22.02
C THR A 116 -10.24 0.75 -20.74
N ALA A 117 -10.95 1.88 -20.74
CA ALA A 117 -11.13 2.70 -19.54
C ALA A 117 -11.85 1.92 -18.43
N PHE A 118 -12.90 1.15 -18.80
CA PHE A 118 -13.57 0.24 -17.87
C PHE A 118 -12.58 -0.78 -17.27
N ALA A 119 -11.83 -1.51 -18.11
CA ALA A 119 -10.95 -2.57 -17.67
C ALA A 119 -9.79 -2.04 -16.80
N LEU A 120 -9.24 -0.88 -17.15
CA LEU A 120 -8.15 -0.27 -16.40
C LEU A 120 -8.61 0.23 -15.02
N ALA A 121 -9.76 0.91 -14.96
CA ALA A 121 -10.34 1.34 -13.70
C ALA A 121 -10.82 0.16 -12.83
N PHE A 122 -11.42 -0.86 -13.44
CA PHE A 122 -11.84 -2.09 -12.77
C PHE A 122 -10.65 -2.81 -12.14
N LYS A 123 -9.60 -3.07 -12.94
CA LYS A 123 -8.38 -3.75 -12.46
C LYS A 123 -7.68 -2.93 -11.40
N GLY A 124 -7.55 -1.62 -11.59
CA GLY A 124 -6.97 -0.73 -10.59
C GLY A 124 -7.70 -0.84 -9.25
N VAL A 125 -9.02 -0.60 -9.23
CA VAL A 125 -9.80 -0.70 -7.99
C VAL A 125 -9.73 -2.10 -7.36
N LEU A 126 -9.81 -3.16 -8.17
CA LEU A 126 -9.79 -4.52 -7.68
C LEU A 126 -8.44 -4.89 -7.06
N LEU A 127 -7.32 -4.54 -7.71
CA LEU A 127 -5.98 -4.86 -7.24
C LEU A 127 -5.64 -4.08 -5.97
N GLU A 128 -5.73 -2.74 -6.03
CA GLU A 128 -5.44 -1.88 -4.88
C GLU A 128 -6.37 -2.20 -3.71
N GLY A 129 -7.65 -2.47 -3.98
CA GLY A 129 -8.62 -2.85 -2.97
C GLY A 129 -8.35 -4.21 -2.33
N LEU A 130 -7.81 -5.17 -3.10
CA LEU A 130 -7.37 -6.46 -2.57
C LEU A 130 -6.16 -6.30 -1.67
N GLU A 131 -5.21 -5.42 -2.01
CA GLU A 131 -4.07 -5.10 -1.15
C GLU A 131 -4.53 -4.50 0.19
N ILE A 132 -5.49 -3.57 0.17
CA ILE A 132 -6.14 -3.06 1.39
C ILE A 132 -6.75 -4.21 2.21
N ALA A 133 -7.48 -5.13 1.57
CA ALA A 133 -8.09 -6.26 2.26
C ALA A 133 -7.04 -7.17 2.91
N ILE A 134 -5.94 -7.45 2.19
CA ILE A 134 -4.80 -8.23 2.71
C ILE A 134 -4.19 -7.50 3.91
N ILE A 135 -3.93 -6.20 3.83
CA ILE A 135 -3.41 -5.36 4.93
C ILE A 135 -4.33 -5.45 6.16
N VAL A 136 -5.63 -5.23 5.98
CA VAL A 136 -6.63 -5.28 7.05
C VAL A 136 -6.66 -6.64 7.73
N VAL A 137 -6.72 -7.72 6.95
CA VAL A 137 -6.69 -9.09 7.50
C VAL A 137 -5.37 -9.35 8.21
N SER A 138 -4.26 -8.95 7.61
CA SER A 138 -2.91 -9.15 8.15
C SER A 138 -2.77 -8.52 9.53
N PHE A 139 -3.01 -7.22 9.65
CA PHE A 139 -2.92 -6.48 10.91
C PHE A 139 -4.02 -6.85 11.89
N GLY A 140 -5.23 -7.04 11.40
CA GLY A 140 -6.38 -7.36 12.23
C GLY A 140 -6.30 -8.75 12.87
N VAL A 141 -5.94 -9.79 12.11
CA VAL A 141 -5.77 -11.14 12.68
C VAL A 141 -4.57 -11.16 13.62
N ALA A 142 -3.44 -10.58 13.20
CA ALA A 142 -2.22 -10.64 14.00
C ALA A 142 -2.37 -10.00 15.38
N ALA A 143 -3.12 -8.89 15.45
CA ALA A 143 -3.43 -8.20 16.70
C ALA A 143 -4.72 -8.68 17.39
N LYS A 144 -5.40 -9.71 16.85
CA LYS A 144 -6.70 -10.21 17.31
C LYS A 144 -7.80 -9.12 17.38
N GLU A 145 -7.68 -8.10 16.53
CA GLU A 145 -8.52 -6.90 16.52
C GLU A 145 -8.94 -6.59 15.07
N LEU A 146 -9.51 -7.59 14.38
CA LEU A 146 -9.99 -7.49 12.99
C LEU A 146 -10.96 -6.33 12.77
N GLY A 147 -11.87 -6.08 13.72
CA GLY A 147 -12.84 -4.99 13.62
C GLY A 147 -12.15 -3.61 13.57
N LEU A 148 -11.15 -3.40 14.43
CA LEU A 148 -10.37 -2.15 14.46
C LEU A 148 -9.52 -1.97 13.20
N ALA A 149 -8.92 -3.04 12.68
CA ALA A 149 -8.20 -3.00 11.42
C ALA A 149 -9.14 -2.65 10.24
N ALA A 150 -10.33 -3.27 10.19
CA ALA A 150 -11.32 -2.97 9.17
C ALA A 150 -11.76 -1.50 9.22
N VAL A 151 -11.98 -0.94 10.41
CA VAL A 151 -12.27 0.49 10.60
C VAL A 151 -11.11 1.35 10.09
N GLY A 152 -9.85 0.97 10.36
CA GLY A 152 -8.66 1.64 9.81
C GLY A 152 -8.62 1.65 8.27
N GLY A 153 -8.86 0.50 7.62
CA GLY A 153 -8.89 0.41 6.16
C GLY A 153 -10.05 1.18 5.54
N ILE A 154 -11.26 1.04 6.09
CA ILE A 154 -12.46 1.75 5.61
C ILE A 154 -12.32 3.26 5.80
N SER A 155 -11.79 3.71 6.94
CA SER A 155 -11.57 5.14 7.17
C SER A 155 -10.53 5.72 6.21
N ALA A 156 -9.45 4.98 5.88
CA ALA A 156 -8.53 5.40 4.84
C ALA A 156 -9.23 5.51 3.48
N LEU A 157 -10.02 4.50 3.09
CA LEU A 157 -10.76 4.50 1.82
C LEU A 157 -11.73 5.68 1.72
N VAL A 158 -12.50 5.96 2.77
CA VAL A 158 -13.49 7.04 2.78
C VAL A 158 -12.82 8.41 2.82
N LEU A 159 -11.89 8.63 3.77
CA LEU A 159 -11.28 9.93 3.98
C LEU A 159 -10.32 10.28 2.84
N ILE A 160 -9.37 9.40 2.54
CA ILE A 160 -8.34 9.66 1.53
C ILE A 160 -8.93 9.55 0.12
N GLY A 161 -9.83 8.58 -0.11
CA GLY A 161 -10.54 8.48 -1.38
C GLY A 161 -11.42 9.70 -1.65
N GLY A 162 -12.17 10.16 -0.64
CA GLY A 162 -12.98 11.38 -0.73
C GLY A 162 -12.14 12.63 -0.97
N ILE A 163 -11.06 12.82 -0.20
CA ILE A 163 -10.11 13.93 -0.40
C ILE A 163 -9.50 13.86 -1.80
N GLY A 164 -9.11 12.67 -2.25
CA GLY A 164 -8.45 12.51 -3.53
C GLY A 164 -9.36 12.77 -4.74
N LEU A 165 -10.64 12.40 -4.64
CA LEU A 165 -11.65 12.71 -5.64
C LEU A 165 -12.05 14.19 -5.65
N ALA A 166 -12.01 14.87 -4.49
CA ALA A 166 -12.29 16.30 -4.37
C ALA A 166 -11.09 17.17 -4.81
N LEU A 167 -9.87 16.74 -4.48
CA LEU A 167 -8.61 17.43 -4.75
C LEU A 167 -7.85 16.78 -5.90
N ARG A 168 -8.54 16.56 -7.04
CA ARG A 168 -7.98 15.90 -8.24
C ARG A 168 -6.64 16.50 -8.71
N GLY A 169 -6.41 17.78 -8.44
CA GLY A 169 -5.16 18.48 -8.73
C GLY A 169 -3.98 18.10 -7.80
N PRO A 170 -4.08 18.32 -6.47
CA PRO A 170 -2.99 18.05 -5.53
C PRO A 170 -2.51 16.60 -5.40
N VAL A 171 -3.36 15.59 -5.65
CA VAL A 171 -3.01 14.17 -5.46
C VAL A 171 -1.83 13.74 -6.34
N THR A 172 -1.69 14.32 -7.53
CA THR A 172 -0.57 14.08 -8.43
C THR A 172 0.79 14.55 -7.87
N ARG A 173 0.77 15.39 -6.83
CA ARG A 173 1.96 15.98 -6.19
C ARG A 173 2.45 15.22 -4.96
N ILE A 174 1.79 14.13 -4.56
CA ILE A 174 2.25 13.32 -3.43
C ILE A 174 3.60 12.67 -3.81
N PRO A 175 4.67 12.91 -3.04
CA PRO A 175 6.00 12.40 -3.38
C PRO A 175 6.04 10.88 -3.21
N ARG A 176 5.90 10.16 -4.32
CA ARG A 176 5.88 8.68 -4.38
C ARG A 176 7.08 8.06 -3.67
N SER A 177 8.25 8.71 -3.77
CA SER A 177 9.49 8.27 -3.14
C SER A 177 9.39 8.16 -1.61
N VAL A 178 8.72 9.11 -0.96
CA VAL A 178 8.52 9.11 0.50
C VAL A 178 7.46 8.09 0.88
N LEU A 179 6.38 7.98 0.10
CA LEU A 179 5.32 7.01 0.35
C LEU A 179 5.88 5.58 0.37
N GLN A 180 6.69 5.22 -0.63
CA GLN A 180 7.32 3.90 -0.69
C GLN A 180 8.38 3.68 0.37
N LEU A 181 9.06 4.74 0.82
CA LEU A 181 9.97 4.63 1.95
C LEU A 181 9.19 4.32 3.23
N ILE A 182 8.12 5.07 3.51
CA ILE A 182 7.28 4.87 4.70
C ILE A 182 6.67 3.47 4.68
N VAL A 183 6.01 3.09 3.58
CA VAL A 183 5.40 1.76 3.45
C VAL A 183 6.45 0.67 3.51
N GLY A 184 7.57 0.82 2.79
CA GLY A 184 8.67 -0.13 2.83
C GLY A 184 9.18 -0.36 4.25
N VAL A 185 9.39 0.72 5.01
CA VAL A 185 9.77 0.63 6.43
C VAL A 185 8.70 -0.10 7.24
N MET A 186 7.43 0.28 7.13
CA MET A 186 6.34 -0.33 7.89
C MET A 186 6.19 -1.83 7.57
N LEU A 187 6.14 -2.20 6.29
CA LEU A 187 6.04 -3.59 5.84
C LEU A 187 7.24 -4.42 6.30
N THR A 188 8.45 -3.87 6.24
CA THR A 188 9.66 -4.56 6.70
C THR A 188 9.65 -4.73 8.22
N THR A 189 9.22 -3.72 8.98
CA THR A 189 9.06 -3.79 10.44
C THR A 189 8.10 -4.91 10.85
N PHE A 190 6.88 -4.90 10.33
CA PHE A 190 5.86 -5.88 10.68
C PHE A 190 6.12 -7.26 10.09
N GLY A 191 6.67 -7.31 8.86
CA GLY A 191 7.06 -8.55 8.22
C GLY A 191 8.13 -9.29 9.01
N SER A 192 9.20 -8.60 9.43
CA SER A 192 10.24 -9.19 10.28
C SER A 192 9.68 -9.67 11.62
N PHE A 193 8.84 -8.86 12.26
CA PHE A 193 8.23 -9.21 13.55
C PHE A 193 7.41 -10.50 13.47
N TRP A 194 6.46 -10.60 12.52
CA TRP A 194 5.59 -11.79 12.41
C TRP A 194 6.21 -12.98 11.72
N ALA A 195 7.15 -12.79 10.79
CA ALA A 195 7.87 -13.92 10.22
C ALA A 195 8.61 -14.69 11.33
N LEU A 196 9.23 -13.97 12.27
CA LEU A 196 9.92 -14.56 13.40
C LEU A 196 8.96 -15.16 14.43
N GLU A 197 7.86 -14.50 14.78
CA GLU A 197 6.84 -15.10 15.66
C GLU A 197 6.17 -16.34 15.03
N GLY A 198 5.94 -16.32 13.71
CA GLY A 198 5.38 -17.44 12.97
C GLY A 198 6.30 -18.67 12.94
N LEU A 199 7.62 -18.46 13.08
CA LEU A 199 8.62 -19.52 13.29
C LEU A 199 8.70 -19.99 14.76
N GLY A 200 7.89 -19.42 15.66
CA GLY A 200 7.91 -19.73 17.10
C GLY A 200 8.98 -18.98 17.88
N VAL A 201 9.61 -17.95 17.30
CA VAL A 201 10.59 -17.12 18.00
C VAL A 201 9.86 -16.08 18.85
N ASN A 202 10.11 -16.10 20.16
CA ASN A 202 9.56 -15.10 21.08
C ASN A 202 10.45 -13.86 21.13
N TRP A 203 9.86 -12.70 20.88
CA TRP A 203 10.58 -11.42 21.00
C TRP A 203 10.83 -11.09 22.47
N PRO A 204 12.06 -10.67 22.86
CA PRO A 204 12.38 -10.36 24.26
C PRO A 204 11.50 -9.28 24.88
N ALA A 205 11.03 -8.32 24.06
CA ALA A 205 10.15 -7.23 24.45
C ALA A 205 8.67 -7.46 24.09
N GLY A 206 8.32 -8.67 23.60
CA GLY A 206 7.01 -8.95 23.00
C GLY A 206 6.67 -7.94 21.90
N ASP A 207 5.45 -7.41 21.91
CA ASP A 207 4.98 -6.37 20.97
C ASP A 207 5.82 -5.07 21.03
N GLY A 208 6.55 -4.84 22.13
CA GLY A 208 7.49 -3.72 22.27
C GLY A 208 8.68 -3.79 21.30
N ALA A 209 8.91 -4.93 20.65
CA ALA A 209 9.90 -5.07 19.59
C ALA A 209 9.51 -4.28 18.32
N ILE A 210 8.23 -4.01 18.09
CA ILE A 210 7.75 -3.32 16.88
C ILE A 210 8.29 -1.89 16.80
N PRO A 211 8.18 -1.03 17.84
CA PRO A 211 8.86 0.27 17.86
C PRO A 211 10.38 0.18 17.70
N GLY A 212 11.02 -0.83 18.30
CA GLY A 212 12.47 -1.04 18.19
C GLY A 212 12.90 -1.34 16.74
N LEU A 213 12.18 -2.26 16.08
CA LEU A 213 12.37 -2.58 14.66
C LEU A 213 12.05 -1.38 13.76
N LEU A 214 11.03 -0.59 14.08
CA LEU A 214 10.71 0.63 13.35
C LEU A 214 11.86 1.64 13.41
N VAL A 215 12.39 1.92 14.60
CA VAL A 215 13.54 2.82 14.78
C VAL A 215 14.77 2.26 14.06
N TRP A 216 14.99 0.95 14.12
CA TRP A 216 16.08 0.28 13.42
C TRP A 216 15.98 0.45 11.89
N TYR A 217 14.81 0.18 11.30
CA TYR A 217 14.61 0.32 9.85
C TYR A 217 14.63 1.79 9.40
N LEU A 218 14.14 2.73 10.20
CA LEU A 218 14.31 4.16 9.93
C LEU A 218 15.77 4.58 10.00
N GLY A 219 16.51 4.14 11.01
CA GLY A 219 17.94 4.44 11.16
C GLY A 219 18.76 3.89 10.00
N THR A 220 18.52 2.64 9.62
CA THR A 220 19.17 2.04 8.44
C THR A 220 18.76 2.74 7.14
N ALA A 221 17.51 3.19 7.00
CA ALA A 221 17.07 3.94 5.82
C ALA A 221 17.83 5.26 5.70
N LEU A 222 17.91 6.03 6.79
CA LEU A 222 18.64 7.30 6.84
C LEU A 222 20.13 7.10 6.58
N LEU A 223 20.72 6.04 7.13
CA LEU A 223 22.11 5.67 6.86
C LEU A 223 22.32 5.37 5.36
N TYR A 224 21.50 4.51 4.76
CA TYR A 224 21.64 4.22 3.32
C TYR A 224 21.38 5.44 2.44
N ILE A 225 20.40 6.28 2.77
CA ILE A 225 20.15 7.54 2.05
C ILE A 225 21.37 8.47 2.12
N THR A 226 21.99 8.60 3.29
CA THR A 226 23.17 9.47 3.47
C THR A 226 24.41 8.92 2.78
N LEU A 227 24.66 7.61 2.83
CA LEU A 227 25.76 6.96 2.11
C LEU A 227 25.60 7.08 0.59
N GLU A 228 24.39 6.86 0.08
CA GLU A 228 24.11 6.95 -1.35
C GLU A 228 24.21 8.39 -1.87
N ARG A 229 23.75 9.38 -1.10
CA ARG A 229 23.95 10.81 -1.43
C ARG A 229 25.43 11.20 -1.49
N ARG A 230 26.27 10.55 -0.70
CA ARG A 230 27.73 10.71 -0.74
C ARG A 230 28.40 9.89 -1.86
N ARG A 231 27.61 9.19 -2.69
CA ARG A 231 28.04 8.29 -3.78
C ARG A 231 29.00 7.19 -3.33
N LEU A 232 28.91 6.76 -2.06
CA LEU A 232 29.84 5.79 -1.48
C LEU A 232 29.56 4.34 -1.91
N LEU A 233 28.35 4.04 -2.37
CA LEU A 233 27.91 2.68 -2.70
C LEU A 233 27.82 2.41 -4.22
N GLY A 234 27.94 3.45 -5.07
CA GLY A 234 28.05 3.27 -6.52
C GLY A 234 26.84 2.65 -7.23
N PHE A 235 25.64 2.65 -6.62
CA PHE A 235 24.45 2.10 -7.26
C PHE A 235 24.01 2.99 -8.42
N GLN A 236 24.38 2.62 -9.65
CA GLN A 236 23.84 3.27 -10.85
C GLN A 236 22.32 3.05 -10.91
N ALA A 237 21.56 4.13 -10.78
CA ALA A 237 20.16 4.14 -11.15
C ALA A 237 20.08 3.92 -12.66
N ARG A 238 19.83 2.68 -13.09
CA ARG A 238 19.29 2.44 -14.44
C ARG A 238 17.91 3.11 -14.45
N ALA A 239 17.82 4.17 -15.24
CA ALA A 239 16.63 4.97 -15.49
C ALA A 239 15.49 4.09 -16.03
#